data_AF-A0A931S5V2-F1
#
_entry.id   AF-A0A931S5V2-F1
#
_cell.length_a   1.000
_cell.length_b   1.000
_cell.length_c   1.000
_cell.angle_alpha   90.00
_cell.angle_beta   90.00
_cell.angle_gamma   90.00
#
_symmetry.space_group_name_H-M   'P 1'
#
loop_
_entity.id
_entity.type
_entity.pdbx_description
1 polymer ?
#
loop_
_entity_poly.entity_id
_entity_poly.type
_entity_poly.pdbx_seq_one_letter_code
_entity_poly.pdbx_strand_id
1 'polypeptide(L)'
;MNLRVSLLLSLLTLFLWYPSLSLAHDVPQHLDPELLTGWRTWLHLTIQWVHLVAFALWLGLTAGVLLLGMEPHLDHLLYGSWILFLVSLATGTYNMEWSAGISETPSLLSLPSLKGIPYGFAYTIVLGVKVGFYVLAALVALVITTLRLRQQVSEGQLRRVFLISESTIALLLALTASVVLFYHEVADLWPTPIHSMGGVSGPEGPQGRTVISGDFSLPNDFSLLATGAAWLDIAARWFHLMGFGLWLGGSAAALTFGRASPGRFLLVTWSALALQVASGVANMVRWTPFYVPPYVWNLSELSSIRFGRSYTLFMAAKHLLVVTAVLLLIVWNMRYLRNRGPNNLSVRPLATMSFLIALAIGYIMMIVLLLHEGVDHVL
;
A
#
# COMPACT_ATOMS: atom_id res chain seq x y z
N MET A 1 18.55 14.90 -23.13
CA MET A 1 17.64 14.54 -22.03
C MET A 1 17.56 13.01 -21.97
N ASN A 2 17.75 12.38 -20.81
CA ASN A 2 17.79 10.91 -20.70
C ASN A 2 16.41 10.32 -21.09
N LEU A 3 16.36 9.26 -21.89
CA LEU A 3 15.11 8.62 -22.38
C LEU A 3 14.11 8.35 -21.25
N ARG A 4 14.60 8.00 -20.05
CA ARG A 4 13.81 7.77 -18.82
C ARG A 4 13.15 9.02 -18.26
N VAL A 5 13.82 10.17 -18.33
CA VAL A 5 13.30 11.46 -17.88
C VAL A 5 12.25 11.97 -18.87
N SER A 6 12.50 11.79 -20.17
CA SER A 6 11.52 12.12 -21.22
C SER A 6 10.28 11.24 -21.13
N LEU A 7 10.41 9.92 -20.94
CA LEU A 7 9.26 9.01 -20.84
C LEU A 7 8.36 9.34 -19.65
N LEU A 8 8.95 9.64 -18.49
CA LEU A 8 8.16 10.00 -17.31
C LEU A 8 7.54 11.40 -17.42
N LEU A 9 8.26 12.37 -17.99
CA LEU A 9 7.69 13.69 -18.31
C LEU A 9 6.53 13.57 -19.30
N SER A 10 6.68 12.73 -20.34
CA SER A 10 5.63 12.43 -21.32
C SER A 10 4.43 11.72 -20.69
N LEU A 11 4.68 10.78 -19.76
CA LEU A 11 3.63 10.16 -18.96
C LEU A 11 2.93 11.20 -18.09
N LEU A 12 3.67 12.01 -17.33
CA LEU A 12 3.15 13.12 -16.50
C LEU A 12 2.33 14.14 -17.32
N THR A 13 2.77 14.52 -18.52
CA THR A 13 2.01 15.44 -19.39
C THR A 13 0.78 14.79 -20.02
N LEU A 14 0.85 13.52 -20.43
CA LEU A 14 -0.33 12.76 -20.83
C LEU A 14 -1.35 12.67 -19.68
N PHE A 15 -0.88 12.48 -18.44
CA PHE A 15 -1.74 12.36 -17.25
C PHE A 15 -2.41 13.66 -16.81
N LEU A 16 -1.79 14.81 -17.01
CA LEU A 16 -2.44 16.10 -16.73
C LEU A 16 -3.58 16.41 -17.71
N TRP A 17 -3.66 15.70 -18.85
CA TRP A 17 -4.49 16.08 -19.99
C TRP A 17 -5.40 14.96 -20.52
N TYR A 18 -5.41 13.76 -19.92
CA TYR A 18 -6.27 12.66 -20.38
C TYR A 18 -7.62 12.65 -19.64
N PRO A 19 -8.75 12.92 -20.32
CA PRO A 19 -10.07 12.74 -19.73
C PRO A 19 -10.43 11.25 -19.79
N SER A 20 -10.39 10.56 -18.64
CA SER A 20 -10.93 9.19 -18.54
C SER A 20 -12.41 9.25 -18.15
N LEU A 21 -13.25 8.61 -18.96
CA LEU A 21 -14.66 8.36 -18.67
C LEU A 21 -14.78 7.52 -17.38
N SER A 22 -15.33 8.11 -16.31
CA SER A 22 -15.66 7.42 -15.06
C SER A 22 -17.18 7.48 -14.82
N LEU A 23 -17.74 6.40 -14.28
CA LEU A 23 -19.16 6.26 -13.95
C LEU A 23 -19.34 6.71 -12.50
N ALA A 24 -19.85 7.92 -12.25
CA ALA A 24 -20.14 8.40 -10.88
C ALA A 24 -21.61 8.17 -10.49
N HIS A 25 -21.87 8.29 -9.18
CA HIS A 25 -23.19 8.27 -8.57
C HIS A 25 -23.46 9.62 -7.88
N ASP A 26 -24.72 10.05 -7.84
CA ASP A 26 -25.14 11.31 -7.20
C ASP A 26 -24.97 11.21 -5.66
N VAL A 27 -24.04 11.98 -5.09
CA VAL A 27 -23.80 12.03 -3.63
C VAL A 27 -24.53 13.24 -3.01
N PRO A 28 -25.34 13.06 -1.95
CA PRO A 28 -26.04 14.17 -1.29
C PRO A 28 -25.10 15.22 -0.67
N GLN A 29 -25.53 16.49 -0.71
CA GLN A 29 -24.84 17.62 -0.07
C GLN A 29 -24.98 17.53 1.46
N HIS A 30 -23.93 17.12 2.18
CA HIS A 30 -23.89 17.16 3.65
C HIS A 30 -22.58 17.76 4.16
N LEU A 31 -22.67 18.56 5.24
CA LEU A 31 -21.53 19.19 5.92
C LEU A 31 -20.65 18.14 6.60
N ASP A 32 -19.33 18.38 6.57
CA ASP A 32 -18.27 17.50 7.11
C ASP A 32 -18.59 17.03 8.54
N PRO A 33 -18.80 15.71 8.79
CA PRO A 33 -18.96 15.19 10.14
C PRO A 33 -17.60 15.14 10.88
N GLU A 34 -17.69 14.96 12.20
CA GLU A 34 -16.63 14.82 13.22
C GLU A 34 -15.59 13.68 12.99
N LEU A 35 -15.55 13.07 11.80
CA LEU A 35 -14.75 11.90 11.46
C LEU A 35 -13.25 12.15 11.69
N LEU A 36 -12.74 13.32 11.28
CA LEU A 36 -11.34 13.71 11.44
C LEU A 36 -11.02 14.35 12.80
N THR A 37 -12.00 14.53 13.69
CA THR A 37 -11.78 15.10 15.03
C THR A 37 -11.77 14.04 16.13
N GLY A 38 -12.24 12.82 15.85
CA GLY A 38 -12.25 11.71 16.80
C GLY A 38 -10.86 11.08 17.00
N TRP A 39 -10.42 10.95 18.26
CA TRP A 39 -9.13 10.32 18.58
C TRP A 39 -9.02 8.86 18.11
N ARG A 40 -10.15 8.13 18.05
CA ARG A 40 -10.20 6.74 17.55
C ARG A 40 -9.87 6.64 16.08
N THR A 41 -10.34 7.60 15.26
CA THR A 41 -10.00 7.70 13.84
C THR A 41 -8.50 7.87 13.66
N TRP A 42 -7.89 8.79 14.40
CA TRP A 42 -6.44 9.03 14.33
C TRP A 42 -5.63 7.82 14.80
N LEU A 43 -6.09 7.12 15.84
CA LEU A 43 -5.46 5.89 16.29
C LEU A 43 -5.52 4.81 15.20
N HIS A 44 -6.69 4.59 14.60
CA HIS A 44 -6.91 3.62 13.54
C HIS A 44 -6.03 3.92 12.31
N LEU A 45 -6.06 5.16 11.80
CA LEU A 45 -5.22 5.61 10.69
C LEU A 45 -3.73 5.40 10.98
N THR A 46 -3.30 5.69 12.21
CA THR A 46 -1.91 5.52 12.63
C THR A 46 -1.52 4.04 12.64
N ILE A 47 -2.39 3.15 13.12
CA ILE A 47 -2.11 1.71 13.13
C ILE A 47 -2.04 1.14 11.70
N GLN A 48 -2.97 1.51 10.81
CA GLN A 48 -2.92 1.13 9.41
C GLN A 48 -1.65 1.63 8.72
N TRP A 49 -1.29 2.90 8.96
CA TRP A 49 -0.06 3.49 8.45
C TRP A 49 1.19 2.76 8.96
N VAL A 50 1.27 2.48 10.27
CA VAL A 50 2.40 1.73 10.86
C VAL A 50 2.50 0.33 10.24
N HIS A 51 1.38 -0.36 10.02
CA HIS A 51 1.38 -1.67 9.37
C HIS A 51 1.95 -1.60 7.95
N LEU A 52 1.50 -0.62 7.16
CA LEU A 52 1.98 -0.39 5.79
C LEU A 52 3.47 -0.02 5.77
N VAL A 53 3.91 0.85 6.67
CA VAL A 53 5.31 1.24 6.81
C VAL A 53 6.17 0.04 7.23
N ALA A 54 5.70 -0.79 8.16
CA ALA A 54 6.44 -1.99 8.58
C ALA A 54 6.65 -2.96 7.42
N PHE A 55 5.61 -3.21 6.62
CA PHE A 55 5.72 -3.99 5.39
C PHE A 55 6.73 -3.37 4.40
N ALA A 56 6.64 -2.06 4.15
CA ALA A 56 7.54 -1.34 3.25
C ALA A 56 9.00 -1.40 3.72
N LEU A 57 9.26 -1.23 5.02
CA LEU A 57 10.58 -1.37 5.61
C LEU A 57 11.12 -2.79 5.47
N TRP A 58 10.27 -3.82 5.62
CA TRP A 58 10.67 -5.21 5.46
C TRP A 58 11.04 -5.52 4.00
N LEU A 59 10.25 -5.05 3.04
CA LEU A 59 10.59 -5.12 1.62
C LEU A 59 11.90 -4.36 1.31
N GLY A 60 12.16 -3.25 2.01
CA GLY A 60 13.41 -2.51 1.96
C GLY A 60 14.63 -3.28 2.46
N LEU A 61 14.51 -3.90 3.65
CA LEU A 61 15.56 -4.72 4.26
C LEU A 61 15.90 -5.95 3.43
N THR A 62 15.02 -6.37 2.52
CA THR A 62 15.17 -7.58 1.72
C THR A 62 15.41 -7.22 0.26
N ALA A 63 14.35 -6.95 -0.50
CA ALA A 63 14.43 -6.62 -1.92
C ALA A 63 15.21 -5.33 -2.17
N GLY A 64 15.04 -4.32 -1.32
CA GLY A 64 15.80 -3.07 -1.41
C GLY A 64 17.30 -3.29 -1.26
N VAL A 65 17.72 -4.09 -0.27
CA VAL A 65 19.14 -4.49 -0.07
C VAL A 65 19.70 -5.20 -1.31
N LEU A 66 18.96 -6.14 -1.90
CA LEU A 66 19.36 -6.85 -3.11
C LEU A 66 19.49 -5.91 -4.32
N LEU A 67 18.47 -5.10 -4.59
CA LEU A 67 18.42 -4.23 -5.77
C LEU A 67 19.46 -3.11 -5.72
N LEU A 68 19.74 -2.59 -4.53
CA LEU A 68 20.81 -1.61 -4.32
C LEU A 68 22.20 -2.26 -4.32
N GLY A 69 22.26 -3.59 -4.25
CA GLY A 69 23.48 -4.40 -4.19
C GLY A 69 24.31 -4.09 -2.95
N MET A 70 23.65 -4.00 -1.81
CA MET A 70 24.26 -3.78 -0.50
C MET A 70 24.61 -5.12 0.15
N GLU A 71 25.64 -5.12 0.98
CA GLU A 71 26.07 -6.30 1.74
C GLU A 71 26.12 -6.00 3.24
N PRO A 72 24.95 -5.84 3.90
CA PRO A 72 24.91 -5.71 5.34
C PRO A 72 25.27 -7.03 6.02
N HIS A 73 25.63 -6.95 7.30
CA HIS A 73 25.77 -8.14 8.14
C HIS A 73 24.42 -8.83 8.31
N LEU A 74 24.44 -10.17 8.28
CA LEU A 74 23.22 -10.97 8.42
C LEU A 74 22.46 -10.65 9.72
N ASP A 75 23.19 -10.43 10.81
CA ASP A 75 22.58 -10.19 12.12
C ASP A 75 21.71 -8.92 12.11
N HIS A 76 22.12 -7.86 11.41
CA HIS A 76 21.31 -6.65 11.27
C HIS A 76 20.03 -6.88 10.47
N LEU A 77 20.09 -7.72 9.44
CA LEU A 77 18.93 -8.10 8.65
C LEU A 77 17.93 -8.92 9.49
N LEU A 78 18.44 -9.89 10.26
CA LEU A 78 17.61 -10.73 11.12
C LEU A 78 16.95 -9.91 12.23
N TYR A 79 17.71 -9.08 12.95
CA TYR A 79 17.13 -8.21 13.98
C TYR A 79 16.08 -7.25 13.41
N GLY A 80 16.38 -6.61 12.27
CA GLY A 80 15.44 -5.73 11.60
C GLY A 80 14.15 -6.45 11.21
N SER A 81 14.24 -7.64 10.60
CA SER A 81 13.05 -8.41 10.23
C SER A 81 12.25 -8.89 11.44
N TRP A 82 12.88 -9.35 12.52
CA TRP A 82 12.16 -9.74 13.73
C TRP A 82 11.38 -8.59 14.35
N ILE A 83 11.98 -7.39 14.44
CA ILE A 83 11.28 -6.19 14.92
C ILE A 83 10.07 -5.90 14.02
N LEU A 84 10.26 -5.92 12.70
CA LEU A 84 9.19 -5.64 11.76
C LEU A 84 8.09 -6.71 11.78
N PHE A 85 8.42 -7.98 12.00
CA PHE A 85 7.42 -9.03 12.19
C PHE A 85 6.58 -8.80 13.46
N LEU A 86 7.20 -8.38 14.56
CA LEU A 86 6.47 -8.05 15.79
C LEU A 86 5.54 -6.85 15.59
N VAL A 87 6.01 -5.81 14.90
CA VAL A 87 5.18 -4.64 14.55
C VAL A 87 4.02 -5.04 13.64
N SER A 88 4.29 -5.80 12.58
CA SER A 88 3.28 -6.29 11.64
C SER A 88 2.28 -7.24 12.31
N LEU A 89 2.72 -8.06 13.27
CA LEU A 89 1.84 -8.92 14.06
C LEU A 89 0.92 -8.07 14.94
N ALA A 90 1.48 -7.15 15.74
CA ALA A 90 0.68 -6.32 16.64
C ALA A 90 -0.35 -5.46 15.90
N THR A 91 0.09 -4.77 14.85
CA THR A 91 -0.79 -3.93 14.02
C THR A 91 -1.74 -4.76 13.15
N GLY A 92 -1.31 -5.93 12.68
CA GLY A 92 -2.13 -6.87 11.91
C GLY A 92 -3.26 -7.45 12.74
N THR A 93 -3.00 -7.87 13.98
CA THR A 93 -4.03 -8.34 14.92
C THR A 93 -5.07 -7.26 15.19
N TYR A 94 -4.64 -6.01 15.39
CA TYR A 94 -5.58 -4.90 15.50
C TYR A 94 -6.43 -4.74 14.24
N ASN A 95 -5.82 -4.80 13.05
CA ASN A 95 -6.55 -4.65 11.80
C ASN A 95 -7.57 -5.78 11.60
N MET A 96 -7.24 -7.02 11.95
CA MET A 96 -8.18 -8.14 11.88
C MET A 96 -9.36 -7.98 12.84
N GLU A 97 -9.11 -7.45 14.04
CA GLU A 97 -10.16 -7.32 15.06
C GLU A 97 -11.06 -6.09 14.83
N TRP A 98 -10.46 -4.98 14.38
CA TRP A 98 -11.08 -3.65 14.37
C TRP A 98 -11.13 -2.97 13.00
N SER A 99 -10.45 -3.48 11.97
CA SER A 99 -10.44 -2.86 10.62
C SER A 99 -11.09 -3.73 9.56
N ALA A 100 -11.17 -5.03 9.79
CA ALA A 100 -11.84 -5.94 8.88
C ALA A 100 -13.35 -5.75 8.93
N GLY A 101 -14.01 -5.80 7.76
CA GLY A 101 -15.47 -5.76 7.65
C GLY A 101 -16.22 -6.85 8.40
N ILE A 102 -15.49 -7.90 8.76
CA ILE A 102 -15.94 -9.01 9.57
C ILE A 102 -14.93 -9.05 10.72
N SER A 103 -15.35 -8.98 11.98
CA SER A 103 -14.39 -9.19 13.08
C SER A 103 -13.72 -10.57 12.89
N GLU A 104 -12.43 -10.60 12.58
CA GLU A 104 -11.77 -11.74 11.93
C GLU A 104 -11.23 -12.79 12.91
N THR A 105 -11.09 -12.45 14.19
CA THR A 105 -10.49 -13.34 15.20
C THR A 105 -11.38 -14.55 15.54
N PRO A 106 -12.72 -14.42 15.66
CA PRO A 106 -13.62 -15.56 15.78
C PRO A 106 -14.06 -16.15 14.42
N SER A 107 -14.06 -15.35 13.34
CA SER A 107 -14.73 -15.71 12.08
C SER A 107 -13.90 -16.55 11.11
N LEU A 108 -12.56 -16.48 11.15
CA LEU A 108 -11.67 -17.43 10.46
C LEU A 108 -11.94 -18.89 10.84
N LEU A 109 -12.46 -19.11 12.06
CA LEU A 109 -12.84 -20.42 12.59
C LEU A 109 -14.34 -20.73 12.41
N SER A 110 -15.15 -19.75 11.99
CA SER A 110 -16.60 -19.89 11.79
C SER A 110 -17.02 -19.68 10.33
N LEU A 111 -16.51 -20.53 9.43
CA LEU A 111 -16.91 -20.59 8.01
C LEU A 111 -18.44 -20.57 7.76
N PRO A 112 -19.32 -21.13 8.63
CA PRO A 112 -20.78 -21.06 8.42
C PRO A 112 -21.34 -19.63 8.44
N SER A 113 -20.73 -18.72 9.20
CA SER A 113 -21.17 -17.31 9.34
C SER A 113 -20.91 -16.49 8.07
N LEU A 114 -20.01 -16.97 7.19
CA LEU A 114 -19.63 -16.30 5.94
C LEU A 114 -20.62 -16.56 4.79
N LYS A 115 -21.61 -17.46 4.96
CA LYS A 115 -22.61 -17.76 3.92
C LYS A 115 -23.56 -16.59 3.63
N GLY A 116 -23.67 -15.63 4.56
CA GLY A 116 -24.44 -14.41 4.38
C GLY A 116 -23.66 -13.26 3.73
N ILE A 117 -22.42 -13.49 3.30
CA ILE A 117 -21.50 -12.46 2.80
C ILE A 117 -21.06 -12.82 1.38
N PRO A 118 -21.36 -11.98 0.36
CA PRO A 118 -20.82 -12.15 -0.98
C PRO A 118 -19.29 -12.29 -0.93
N TYR A 119 -18.79 -13.35 -1.55
CA TYR A 119 -17.37 -13.69 -1.64
C TYR A 119 -16.66 -13.88 -0.29
N GLY A 120 -17.38 -13.96 0.83
CA GLY A 120 -16.79 -14.09 2.17
C GLY A 120 -15.87 -15.31 2.32
N PHE A 121 -16.18 -16.42 1.67
CA PHE A 121 -15.34 -17.62 1.63
C PHE A 121 -14.06 -17.40 0.80
N ALA A 122 -14.20 -16.84 -0.41
CA ALA A 122 -13.05 -16.54 -1.27
C ALA A 122 -12.10 -15.53 -0.59
N TYR A 123 -12.64 -14.45 -0.03
CA TYR A 123 -11.92 -13.48 0.80
C TYR A 123 -11.16 -14.15 1.94
N THR A 124 -11.85 -14.99 2.74
CA THR A 124 -11.27 -15.65 3.91
C THR A 124 -10.14 -16.60 3.54
N ILE A 125 -10.28 -17.35 2.44
CA ILE A 125 -9.19 -18.21 1.94
C ILE A 125 -7.97 -17.39 1.55
N VAL A 126 -8.15 -16.33 0.75
CA VAL A 126 -7.03 -15.49 0.29
C VAL A 126 -6.36 -14.79 1.47
N LEU A 127 -7.14 -14.33 2.45
CA LEU A 127 -6.62 -13.81 3.71
C LEU A 127 -5.79 -14.86 4.47
N GLY A 128 -6.29 -16.10 4.57
CA GLY A 128 -5.54 -17.22 5.14
C GLY A 128 -4.21 -17.46 4.42
N VAL A 129 -4.18 -17.36 3.09
CA VAL A 129 -2.94 -17.45 2.30
C VAL A 129 -1.99 -16.28 2.63
N LYS A 130 -2.50 -15.05 2.77
CA LYS A 130 -1.70 -13.87 3.16
C LYS A 130 -1.05 -14.09 4.54
N VAL A 131 -1.82 -14.57 5.52
CA VAL A 131 -1.31 -14.91 6.86
C VAL A 131 -0.29 -16.04 6.77
N GLY A 132 -0.54 -17.06 5.94
CA GLY A 132 0.40 -18.14 5.66
C GLY A 132 1.75 -17.65 5.16
N PHE A 133 1.78 -16.65 4.29
CA PHE A 133 3.05 -16.03 3.85
C PHE A 133 3.78 -15.30 4.98
N TYR A 134 3.06 -14.60 5.88
CA TYR A 134 3.69 -14.00 7.07
C TYR A 134 4.33 -15.06 7.98
N VAL A 135 3.61 -16.16 8.24
CA VAL A 135 4.12 -17.28 9.04
C VAL A 135 5.35 -17.90 8.35
N LEU A 136 5.30 -18.10 7.04
CA LEU A 136 6.41 -18.65 6.27
C LEU A 136 7.65 -17.75 6.34
N ALA A 137 7.50 -16.43 6.22
CA ALA A 137 8.60 -15.48 6.40
C ALA A 137 9.23 -15.60 7.80
N ALA A 138 8.40 -15.59 8.85
CA ALA A 138 8.89 -15.76 10.22
C ALA A 138 9.62 -17.10 10.43
N LEU A 139 9.12 -18.19 9.84
CA LEU A 139 9.77 -19.51 9.90
C LEU A 139 11.11 -19.53 9.16
N VAL A 140 11.20 -18.93 7.97
CA VAL A 140 12.46 -18.81 7.22
C VAL A 140 13.48 -18.01 8.04
N ALA A 141 13.08 -16.85 8.58
CA ALA A 141 13.93 -16.06 9.45
C ALA A 141 14.38 -16.83 10.71
N LEU A 142 13.50 -17.62 11.33
CA LEU A 142 13.81 -18.46 12.49
C LEU A 142 14.82 -19.57 12.16
N VAL A 143 14.63 -20.27 11.05
CA VAL A 143 15.56 -21.30 10.58
C VAL A 143 16.92 -20.68 10.33
N ILE A 144 16.99 -19.55 9.63
CA ILE A 144 18.24 -18.87 9.31
C ILE A 144 18.92 -18.33 10.58
N THR A 145 18.15 -17.77 11.51
CA THR A 145 18.65 -17.36 12.84
C THR A 145 19.26 -18.55 13.58
N THR A 146 18.59 -19.70 13.57
CA THR A 146 19.07 -20.93 14.23
C THR A 146 20.35 -21.45 13.58
N LEU A 147 20.40 -21.53 12.25
CA LEU A 147 21.59 -21.96 11.51
C LEU A 147 22.78 -21.02 11.74
N ARG A 148 22.51 -19.70 11.82
CA ARG A 148 23.50 -18.68 12.16
C ARG A 148 24.03 -18.87 13.58
N LEU A 149 23.16 -19.03 14.57
CA LEU A 149 23.56 -19.24 15.97
C LEU A 149 24.36 -20.54 16.17
N ARG A 150 24.03 -21.59 15.43
CA ARG A 150 24.77 -22.86 15.46
C ARG A 150 26.04 -22.85 14.62
N GLN A 151 26.34 -21.76 13.91
CA GLN A 151 27.51 -21.59 13.03
C GLN A 151 27.64 -22.71 11.97
N GLN A 152 26.52 -23.26 11.50
CA GLN A 152 26.51 -24.44 10.61
C GLN A 152 26.75 -24.09 9.13
N VAL A 153 26.50 -22.83 8.74
CA VAL A 153 26.57 -22.38 7.34
C VAL A 153 27.24 -20.99 7.31
N SER A 154 27.98 -20.70 6.22
CA SER A 154 28.63 -19.41 6.04
C SER A 154 27.62 -18.24 6.05
N GLU A 155 28.02 -17.10 6.63
CA GLU A 155 27.17 -15.90 6.72
C GLU A 155 26.71 -15.41 5.34
N GLY A 156 27.62 -15.40 4.35
CA GLY A 156 27.31 -14.95 3.00
C GLY A 156 26.24 -15.81 2.32
N GLN A 157 26.30 -17.13 2.51
CA GLN A 157 25.27 -18.04 1.98
C GLN A 157 23.94 -17.84 2.69
N LEU A 158 23.92 -17.80 4.02
CA LEU A 158 22.71 -17.55 4.80
C LEU A 158 22.07 -16.21 4.46
N ARG A 159 22.86 -15.14 4.31
CA ARG A 159 22.39 -13.82 3.88
C ARG A 159 21.76 -13.86 2.50
N ARG A 160 22.39 -14.54 1.54
CA ARG A 160 21.84 -14.67 0.19
C ARG A 160 20.49 -15.40 0.19
N VAL A 161 20.41 -16.52 0.91
CA VAL A 161 19.17 -17.29 1.04
C VAL A 161 18.09 -16.43 1.72
N PHE A 162 18.41 -15.79 2.85
CA PHE A 162 17.52 -14.89 3.56
C PHE A 162 16.94 -13.83 2.63
N LEU A 163 17.81 -13.05 1.98
CA LEU A 163 17.39 -11.95 1.13
C LEU A 163 16.50 -12.42 -0.02
N ILE A 164 16.84 -13.52 -0.70
CA ILE A 164 16.05 -14.03 -1.84
C ILE A 164 14.69 -14.56 -1.38
N SER A 165 14.68 -15.41 -0.34
CA SER A 165 13.47 -16.01 0.19
C SER A 165 12.51 -14.94 0.73
N GLU A 166 13.00 -14.04 1.58
CA GLU A 166 12.19 -12.98 2.18
C GLU A 166 11.67 -12.00 1.12
N SER A 167 12.48 -11.63 0.13
CA SER A 167 12.02 -10.77 -0.98
C SER A 167 10.90 -11.45 -1.76
N THR A 168 11.04 -12.75 -2.04
CA THR A 168 10.03 -13.52 -2.78
C THR A 168 8.73 -13.60 -1.99
N ILE A 169 8.81 -13.90 -0.70
CA ILE A 169 7.64 -13.97 0.18
C ILE A 169 6.98 -12.61 0.30
N ALA A 170 7.74 -11.52 0.47
CA ALA A 170 7.19 -10.17 0.54
C ALA A 170 6.45 -9.76 -0.74
N LEU A 171 6.95 -10.14 -1.93
CA LEU A 171 6.28 -9.90 -3.21
C LEU A 171 4.98 -10.70 -3.35
N LEU A 172 4.98 -11.98 -2.95
CA LEU A 172 3.79 -12.83 -2.95
C LEU A 172 2.76 -12.35 -1.93
N LEU A 173 3.21 -11.85 -0.79
CA LEU A 173 2.37 -11.26 0.23
C LEU A 173 1.71 -9.97 -0.26
N ALA A 174 2.45 -9.10 -0.96
CA ALA A 174 1.88 -7.91 -1.59
C ALA A 174 0.83 -8.26 -2.65
N LEU A 175 1.07 -9.30 -3.46
CA LEU A 175 0.11 -9.77 -4.45
C LEU A 175 -1.16 -10.29 -3.76
N THR A 176 -1.00 -11.15 -2.74
CA THR A 176 -2.13 -11.70 -2.01
C THR A 176 -2.90 -10.62 -1.27
N ALA A 177 -2.22 -9.63 -0.67
CA ALA A 177 -2.87 -8.46 -0.08
C ALA A 177 -3.67 -7.65 -1.11
N SER A 178 -3.19 -7.55 -2.35
CA SER A 178 -3.92 -6.87 -3.43
C SER A 178 -5.19 -7.63 -3.84
N VAL A 179 -5.14 -8.96 -3.82
CA VAL A 179 -6.33 -9.82 -4.04
C VAL A 179 -7.32 -9.69 -2.87
N VAL A 180 -6.84 -9.66 -1.62
CA VAL A 180 -7.68 -9.40 -0.44
C VAL A 180 -8.38 -8.04 -0.57
N LEU A 181 -7.64 -6.99 -0.91
CA LEU A 181 -8.19 -5.64 -1.08
C LEU A 181 -9.23 -5.58 -2.21
N PHE A 182 -9.00 -6.30 -3.32
CA PHE A 182 -9.98 -6.42 -4.40
C PHE A 182 -11.29 -7.06 -3.91
N TYR A 183 -11.20 -8.18 -3.19
CA TYR A 183 -12.40 -8.82 -2.65
C TYR A 183 -13.09 -8.00 -1.55
N HIS A 184 -12.31 -7.27 -0.75
CA HIS A 184 -12.83 -6.36 0.27
C HIS A 184 -13.73 -5.29 -0.36
N GLU A 185 -13.22 -4.61 -1.38
CA GLU A 185 -13.94 -3.55 -2.10
C GLU A 185 -15.15 -4.07 -2.89
N VAL A 186 -15.06 -5.27 -3.46
CA VAL A 186 -16.23 -5.94 -4.08
C VAL A 186 -17.33 -6.19 -3.04
N ALA A 187 -16.95 -6.58 -1.83
CA ALA A 187 -17.91 -6.78 -0.74
C ALA A 187 -18.48 -5.44 -0.21
N ASP A 188 -17.71 -4.35 -0.28
CA ASP A 188 -18.18 -2.99 0.06
C ASP A 188 -19.23 -2.47 -0.91
N LEU A 189 -19.02 -2.70 -2.20
CA LEU A 189 -19.91 -2.23 -3.28
C LEU A 189 -21.15 -3.11 -3.48
N TRP A 190 -21.35 -4.15 -2.67
CA TRP A 190 -22.52 -5.01 -2.79
C TRP A 190 -23.78 -4.32 -2.25
N PRO A 191 -24.98 -4.52 -2.84
CA PRO A 191 -26.22 -3.84 -2.43
C PRO A 191 -26.64 -3.98 -0.96
N THR A 192 -26.07 -4.94 -0.24
CA THR A 192 -26.07 -5.00 1.22
C THR A 192 -24.65 -4.74 1.71
N PRO A 193 -24.25 -3.48 1.95
CA PRO A 193 -22.94 -3.20 2.51
C PRO A 193 -22.85 -3.86 3.89
N ILE A 194 -21.89 -4.76 4.06
CA ILE A 194 -21.68 -5.51 5.32
C ILE A 194 -20.77 -4.74 6.27
N HIS A 195 -20.20 -3.63 5.82
CA HIS A 195 -19.11 -2.96 6.52
C HIS A 195 -19.61 -1.87 7.48
N SER A 196 -19.27 -2.14 8.74
CA SER A 196 -18.95 -1.15 9.74
C SER A 196 -17.64 -0.45 9.36
N MET A 197 -17.52 0.87 9.48
CA MET A 197 -16.20 1.53 9.62
C MET A 197 -15.57 1.05 10.94
N GLY A 198 -15.16 -0.22 11.04
CA GLY A 198 -14.99 -0.98 12.30
C GLY A 198 -14.09 -0.35 13.35
N GLY A 199 -13.15 0.51 12.93
CA GLY A 199 -12.24 1.22 13.83
C GLY A 199 -12.77 2.57 14.31
N VAL A 200 -13.79 3.10 13.65
CA VAL A 200 -14.37 4.44 13.87
C VAL A 200 -15.78 4.35 14.46
N SER A 201 -16.58 3.36 14.04
CA SER A 201 -17.95 3.13 14.51
C SER A 201 -18.09 2.07 15.62
N GLY A 202 -17.00 1.46 16.08
CA GLY A 202 -17.02 0.38 17.08
C GLY A 202 -17.42 -0.99 16.50
N PRO A 203 -17.41 -2.05 17.32
CA PRO A 203 -17.54 -3.44 16.86
C PRO A 203 -18.93 -3.80 16.31
N GLU A 204 -19.93 -2.92 16.49
CA GLU A 204 -21.31 -3.13 16.02
C GLU A 204 -21.63 -2.44 14.68
N GLY A 205 -20.82 -1.47 14.24
CA GLY A 205 -21.06 -0.72 13.01
C GLY A 205 -22.40 0.00 12.89
N PRO A 206 -22.68 0.67 11.76
CA PRO A 206 -24.04 1.05 11.44
C PRO A 206 -24.84 -0.25 11.30
N GLN A 207 -25.74 -0.54 12.25
CA GLN A 207 -26.67 -1.67 12.19
C GLN A 207 -27.77 -1.46 11.12
N GLY A 208 -27.38 -1.01 9.93
CA GLY A 208 -28.25 -0.90 8.77
C GLY A 208 -28.46 -2.27 8.15
N ARG A 209 -29.28 -3.12 8.77
CA ARG A 209 -29.79 -4.32 8.10
C ARG A 209 -30.79 -3.91 7.03
N THR A 210 -30.32 -3.53 5.85
CA THR A 210 -31.13 -3.66 4.64
C THR A 210 -31.18 -5.14 4.29
N VAL A 211 -32.16 -5.84 4.87
CA VAL A 211 -32.49 -7.21 4.45
C VAL A 211 -33.09 -7.11 3.05
N ILE A 212 -32.27 -7.37 2.02
CA ILE A 212 -32.81 -7.61 0.68
C ILE A 212 -33.52 -8.96 0.74
N SER A 213 -34.84 -8.92 0.86
CA SER A 213 -35.71 -10.09 0.73
C SER A 213 -35.76 -10.51 -0.74
N GLY A 214 -34.89 -11.42 -1.13
CA GLY A 214 -34.93 -12.13 -2.41
C GLY A 214 -34.02 -13.35 -2.36
N ASP A 215 -34.44 -14.47 -2.96
CA ASP A 215 -33.66 -15.71 -3.13
C ASP A 215 -32.46 -15.51 -4.09
N PHE A 216 -31.56 -14.59 -3.75
CA PHE A 216 -30.28 -14.45 -4.43
C PHE A 216 -29.28 -15.34 -3.72
N SER A 217 -28.83 -16.40 -4.38
CA SER A 217 -27.63 -17.11 -3.96
C SER A 217 -26.45 -16.12 -4.02
N LEU A 218 -25.96 -15.68 -2.87
CA LEU A 218 -24.80 -14.79 -2.81
C LEU A 218 -23.61 -15.51 -3.44
N PRO A 219 -22.92 -14.92 -4.43
CA PRO A 219 -21.77 -15.56 -5.05
C PRO A 219 -20.68 -15.74 -3.99
N ASN A 220 -20.05 -16.91 -3.93
CA ASN A 220 -19.06 -17.20 -2.89
C ASN A 220 -17.90 -18.06 -3.41
N ASP A 221 -17.46 -17.74 -4.63
CA ASP A 221 -16.48 -18.49 -5.40
C ASP A 221 -15.35 -17.58 -5.92
N PHE A 222 -14.46 -18.14 -6.75
CA PHE A 222 -13.34 -17.41 -7.35
C PHE A 222 -13.64 -16.87 -8.76
N SER A 223 -14.92 -16.82 -9.17
CA SER A 223 -15.32 -16.48 -10.54
C SER A 223 -14.84 -15.08 -10.98
N LEU A 224 -14.74 -14.12 -10.06
CA LEU A 224 -14.22 -12.78 -10.35
C LEU A 224 -12.76 -12.80 -10.83
N LEU A 225 -11.93 -13.71 -10.29
CA LEU A 225 -10.55 -13.89 -10.71
C LEU A 225 -10.42 -14.53 -12.10
N ALA A 226 -11.50 -15.04 -12.68
CA ALA A 226 -11.49 -15.49 -14.07
C ALA A 226 -11.52 -14.32 -15.07
N THR A 227 -11.77 -13.09 -14.59
CA THR A 227 -11.90 -11.91 -15.45
C THR A 227 -10.58 -11.15 -15.62
N GLY A 228 -10.30 -10.70 -16.85
CA GLY A 228 -9.15 -9.82 -17.10
C GLY A 228 -9.25 -8.47 -16.38
N ALA A 229 -10.48 -7.98 -16.15
CA ALA A 229 -10.71 -6.74 -15.43
C ALA A 229 -10.24 -6.82 -13.96
N ALA A 230 -10.51 -7.93 -13.27
CA ALA A 230 -10.03 -8.15 -11.90
C ALA A 230 -8.51 -8.16 -11.83
N TRP A 231 -7.84 -8.89 -12.72
CA TRP A 231 -6.37 -8.96 -12.72
C TRP A 231 -5.69 -7.64 -13.05
N LEU A 232 -6.30 -6.80 -13.89
CA LEU A 232 -5.79 -5.45 -14.13
C LEU A 232 -5.85 -4.58 -12.87
N ASP A 233 -6.90 -4.71 -12.07
CA ASP A 233 -7.02 -3.99 -10.80
C ASP A 233 -6.04 -4.52 -9.74
N ILE A 234 -6.03 -5.84 -9.53
CA ILE A 234 -5.10 -6.51 -8.62
C ILE A 234 -3.65 -6.16 -8.98
N ALA A 235 -3.31 -6.15 -10.27
CA ALA A 235 -1.97 -5.77 -10.72
C ALA A 235 -1.66 -4.30 -10.42
N ALA A 236 -2.62 -3.38 -10.63
CA ALA A 236 -2.43 -1.98 -10.29
C ALA A 236 -2.19 -1.79 -8.78
N ARG A 237 -3.03 -2.39 -7.91
CA ARG A 237 -2.84 -2.41 -6.45
C ARG A 237 -1.49 -3.00 -6.05
N TRP A 238 -1.10 -4.11 -6.67
CA TRP A 238 0.16 -4.79 -6.39
C TRP A 238 1.38 -3.95 -6.77
N PHE A 239 1.41 -3.40 -7.99
CA PHE A 239 2.49 -2.52 -8.43
C PHE A 239 2.55 -1.24 -7.61
N HIS A 240 1.41 -0.74 -7.14
CA HIS A 240 1.36 0.39 -6.23
C HIS A 240 2.05 0.03 -4.91
N LEU A 241 1.59 -1.02 -4.22
CA LEU A 241 2.18 -1.45 -2.95
C LEU A 241 3.70 -1.75 -3.08
N MET A 242 4.11 -2.41 -4.16
CA MET A 242 5.51 -2.66 -4.47
C MET A 242 6.31 -1.38 -4.68
N GLY A 243 5.81 -0.45 -5.49
CA GLY A 243 6.49 0.81 -5.75
C GLY A 243 6.65 1.63 -4.47
N PHE A 244 5.65 1.63 -3.57
CA PHE A 244 5.75 2.29 -2.27
C PHE A 244 6.81 1.61 -1.41
N GLY A 245 6.72 0.29 -1.27
CA GLY A 245 7.64 -0.49 -0.43
C GLY A 245 9.09 -0.39 -0.89
N LEU A 246 9.33 -0.47 -2.21
CA LEU A 246 10.66 -0.31 -2.77
C LEU A 246 11.20 1.12 -2.61
N TRP A 247 10.33 2.13 -2.73
CA TRP A 247 10.75 3.52 -2.57
C TRP A 247 11.08 3.87 -1.12
N LEU A 248 10.13 3.65 -0.20
CA LEU A 248 10.31 3.93 1.22
C LEU A 248 11.37 3.01 1.83
N GLY A 249 11.21 1.69 1.63
CA GLY A 249 12.09 0.68 2.18
C GLY A 249 13.50 0.73 1.59
N GLY A 250 13.65 0.94 0.27
CA GLY A 250 14.96 1.12 -0.35
C GLY A 250 15.68 2.37 0.16
N SER A 251 14.94 3.46 0.40
CA SER A 251 15.47 4.67 1.04
C SER A 251 15.93 4.40 2.48
N ALA A 252 15.12 3.72 3.28
CA ALA A 252 15.49 3.31 4.63
C ALA A 252 16.73 2.42 4.66
N ALA A 253 16.80 1.41 3.79
CA ALA A 253 17.95 0.52 3.70
C ALA A 253 19.24 1.27 3.29
N ALA A 254 19.14 2.23 2.36
CA ALA A 254 20.26 3.09 1.98
C ALA A 254 20.72 4.00 3.13
N LEU A 255 19.81 4.48 3.98
CA LEU A 255 20.14 5.26 5.17
C LEU A 255 20.83 4.42 6.24
N THR A 256 20.30 3.24 6.52
CA THR A 256 20.79 2.35 7.57
C THR A 256 22.15 1.75 7.21
N PHE A 257 22.32 1.26 5.98
CA PHE A 257 23.52 0.52 5.59
C PHE A 257 24.56 1.37 4.87
N GLY A 258 24.19 2.52 4.28
CA GLY A 258 25.11 3.53 3.76
C GLY A 258 26.02 3.12 2.58
N ARG A 259 25.88 1.89 2.04
CA ARG A 259 26.79 1.30 1.04
C ARG A 259 26.19 1.23 -0.38
N ALA A 260 25.08 1.89 -0.64
CA ALA A 260 24.46 1.88 -1.97
C ALA A 260 25.23 2.77 -2.95
N SER A 261 25.50 2.27 -4.16
CA SER A 261 26.02 3.13 -5.23
C SER A 261 24.97 4.19 -5.63
N PRO A 262 25.34 5.46 -5.86
CA PRO A 262 24.40 6.50 -6.27
C PRO A 262 23.62 6.17 -7.54
N GLY A 263 24.29 5.54 -8.52
CA GLY A 263 23.66 5.10 -9.77
C GLY A 263 22.58 4.04 -9.57
N ARG A 264 22.84 3.00 -8.75
CA ARG A 264 21.83 1.98 -8.43
C ARG A 264 20.70 2.57 -7.58
N PHE A 265 21.02 3.44 -6.62
CA PHE A 265 20.01 4.12 -5.82
C PHE A 265 19.05 4.92 -6.71
N LEU A 266 19.58 5.80 -7.55
CA LEU A 266 18.77 6.57 -8.50
C LEU A 266 17.94 5.68 -9.42
N LEU A 267 18.51 4.59 -9.95
CA LEU A 267 17.78 3.63 -10.79
C LEU A 267 16.58 3.02 -10.03
N VAL A 268 16.82 2.49 -8.83
CA VAL A 268 15.77 1.82 -8.03
C VAL A 268 14.70 2.82 -7.61
N THR A 269 15.08 4.01 -7.12
CA THR A 269 14.14 5.07 -6.73
C THR A 269 13.31 5.54 -7.92
N TRP A 270 13.92 5.72 -9.11
CA TRP A 270 13.16 6.07 -10.33
C TRP A 270 12.17 4.99 -10.71
N SER A 271 12.57 3.72 -10.71
CA SER A 271 11.68 2.61 -11.03
C SER A 271 10.52 2.49 -10.04
N ALA A 272 10.81 2.63 -8.74
CA ALA A 272 9.81 2.56 -7.69
C ALA A 272 8.80 3.71 -7.80
N LEU A 273 9.27 4.94 -8.05
CA LEU A 273 8.41 6.11 -8.25
C LEU A 273 7.58 6.00 -9.55
N ALA A 274 8.16 5.49 -10.63
CA ALA A 274 7.43 5.25 -11.88
C ALA A 274 6.31 4.23 -11.71
N LEU A 275 6.60 3.11 -11.02
CA LEU A 275 5.58 2.12 -10.66
C LEU A 275 4.48 2.75 -9.82
N GLN A 276 4.85 3.51 -8.79
CA GLN A 276 3.92 4.23 -7.91
C GLN A 276 2.98 5.17 -8.66
N VAL A 277 3.52 6.01 -9.54
CA VAL A 277 2.73 6.97 -10.31
C VAL A 277 1.82 6.25 -11.31
N ALA A 278 2.37 5.33 -12.12
CA ALA A 278 1.59 4.64 -13.15
C ALA A 278 0.45 3.79 -12.56
N SER A 279 0.75 3.01 -11.52
CA SER A 279 -0.27 2.22 -10.81
C SER A 279 -1.26 3.10 -10.03
N GLY A 280 -0.80 4.22 -9.45
CA GLY A 280 -1.66 5.15 -8.76
C GLY A 280 -2.68 5.79 -9.70
N VAL A 281 -2.30 6.10 -10.94
CA VAL A 281 -3.25 6.56 -11.96
C VAL A 281 -4.25 5.47 -12.31
N ALA A 282 -3.80 4.24 -12.54
CA ALA A 282 -4.70 3.13 -12.84
C ALA A 282 -5.74 2.90 -11.72
N ASN A 283 -5.33 3.03 -10.46
CA ASN A 283 -6.24 2.96 -9.31
C ASN A 283 -7.22 4.13 -9.29
N MET A 284 -6.75 5.36 -9.51
CA MET A 284 -7.60 6.55 -9.52
C MET A 284 -8.67 6.49 -10.62
N VAL A 285 -8.31 6.07 -11.83
CA VAL A 285 -9.27 5.97 -12.95
C VAL A 285 -10.41 5.00 -12.64
N ARG A 286 -10.16 3.96 -11.85
CA ARG A 286 -11.15 2.92 -11.54
C ARG A 286 -11.98 3.21 -10.30
N TRP A 287 -11.38 3.87 -9.31
CA TRP A 287 -11.90 3.87 -7.94
C TRP A 287 -12.18 5.27 -7.39
N THR A 288 -12.07 6.34 -8.18
CA THR A 288 -12.50 7.65 -7.66
C THR A 288 -14.02 7.74 -7.66
N PRO A 289 -14.65 8.17 -6.56
CA PRO A 289 -16.10 8.32 -6.50
C PRO A 289 -16.57 9.62 -7.18
N PHE A 290 -15.65 10.47 -7.63
CA PHE A 290 -15.95 11.81 -8.15
C PHE A 290 -15.81 11.90 -9.67
N TYR A 291 -16.79 12.53 -10.31
CA TYR A 291 -17.04 12.51 -11.76
C TYR A 291 -16.00 13.24 -12.62
N VAL A 292 -15.06 14.02 -12.06
CA VAL A 292 -14.29 14.97 -12.87
C VAL A 292 -12.77 14.91 -12.68
N PRO A 293 -12.07 14.20 -13.58
CA PRO A 293 -10.64 14.40 -13.78
C PRO A 293 -10.35 15.67 -14.62
N PRO A 294 -9.26 16.40 -14.36
CA PRO A 294 -8.29 16.21 -13.29
C PRO A 294 -8.73 16.91 -11.99
N TYR A 295 -8.72 16.18 -10.87
CA TYR A 295 -9.17 16.66 -9.55
C TYR A 295 -8.47 17.95 -9.05
N VAL A 296 -7.28 18.26 -9.57
CA VAL A 296 -6.55 19.50 -9.25
C VAL A 296 -7.24 20.74 -9.84
N TRP A 297 -8.11 20.56 -10.83
CA TRP A 297 -8.70 21.62 -11.64
C TRP A 297 -10.19 21.84 -11.33
N ASN A 298 -10.80 20.98 -10.50
CA ASN A 298 -12.21 21.05 -10.19
C ASN A 298 -12.52 21.16 -8.68
N LEU A 299 -11.72 22.01 -8.02
CA LEU A 299 -11.84 22.33 -6.60
C LEU A 299 -13.24 22.85 -6.23
N SER A 300 -13.91 23.53 -7.17
CA SER A 300 -15.24 24.10 -7.00
C SER A 300 -16.33 23.04 -6.91
N GLU A 301 -16.33 22.03 -7.78
CA GLU A 301 -17.37 20.99 -7.77
C GLU A 301 -17.22 20.04 -6.58
N LEU A 302 -15.98 19.64 -6.25
CA LEU A 302 -15.70 18.79 -5.08
C LEU A 302 -16.03 19.49 -3.76
N SER A 303 -16.02 20.82 -3.71
CA SER A 303 -16.37 21.56 -2.49
C SER A 303 -17.84 21.42 -2.06
N SER A 304 -18.72 21.02 -2.98
CA SER A 304 -20.13 20.77 -2.70
C SER A 304 -20.45 19.33 -2.26
N ILE A 305 -19.47 18.43 -2.30
CA ILE A 305 -19.62 17.02 -1.92
C ILE A 305 -19.14 16.84 -0.47
N ARG A 306 -19.82 15.99 0.31
CA ARG A 306 -19.41 15.65 1.69
C ARG A 306 -17.96 15.14 1.71
N PHE A 307 -17.14 15.64 2.63
CA PHE A 307 -15.68 15.43 2.66
C PHE A 307 -14.90 15.89 1.43
N GLY A 308 -15.55 16.38 0.37
CA GLY A 308 -14.91 16.69 -0.89
C GLY A 308 -13.88 17.82 -0.76
N ARG A 309 -14.10 18.81 0.12
CA ARG A 309 -13.08 19.84 0.44
C ARG A 309 -11.85 19.22 1.11
N SER A 310 -12.05 18.42 2.16
CA SER A 310 -10.96 17.77 2.89
C SER A 310 -10.19 16.78 1.99
N TYR A 311 -10.90 15.94 1.25
CA TYR A 311 -10.35 15.02 0.25
C TYR A 311 -9.50 15.76 -0.78
N THR A 312 -10.01 16.85 -1.33
CA THR A 312 -9.31 17.67 -2.34
C THR A 312 -8.02 18.28 -1.78
N LEU A 313 -8.05 18.79 -0.55
CA LEU A 313 -6.87 19.37 0.09
C LEU A 313 -5.77 18.31 0.32
N PHE A 314 -6.12 17.16 0.87
CA PHE A 314 -5.16 16.07 1.09
C PHE A 314 -4.64 15.49 -0.23
N MET A 315 -5.49 15.39 -1.26
CA MET A 315 -5.07 15.00 -2.59
C MET A 315 -4.12 16.03 -3.21
N ALA A 316 -4.39 17.33 -3.10
CA ALA A 316 -3.47 18.37 -3.57
C ALA A 316 -2.11 18.29 -2.85
N ALA A 317 -2.11 18.10 -1.53
CA ALA A 317 -0.90 17.91 -0.74
C ALA A 317 -0.10 16.68 -1.19
N LYS A 318 -0.77 15.54 -1.41
CA LYS A 318 -0.15 14.32 -1.97
C LYS A 318 0.52 14.60 -3.31
N HIS A 319 -0.19 15.22 -4.26
CA HIS A 319 0.37 15.51 -5.58
C HIS A 319 1.56 16.45 -5.52
N LEU A 320 1.51 17.48 -4.68
CA LEU A 320 2.64 18.39 -4.46
C LEU A 320 3.88 17.65 -3.94
N LEU A 321 3.70 16.70 -3.03
CA LEU A 321 4.79 15.85 -2.53
C LEU A 321 5.36 14.93 -3.62
N VAL A 322 4.52 14.35 -4.47
CA VAL A 322 4.96 13.54 -5.62
C VAL A 322 5.76 14.38 -6.61
N VAL A 323 5.27 15.57 -6.98
CA VAL A 323 6.00 16.50 -7.86
C VAL A 323 7.33 16.90 -7.24
N THR A 324 7.34 17.20 -5.94
CA THR A 324 8.57 17.52 -5.20
C THR A 324 9.58 16.37 -5.26
N ALA A 325 9.13 15.12 -5.07
CA ALA A 325 9.98 13.94 -5.21
C ALA A 325 10.59 13.82 -6.62
N VAL A 326 9.77 13.99 -7.66
CA VAL A 326 10.22 13.95 -9.06
C VAL A 326 11.28 15.03 -9.32
N LEU A 327 11.03 16.28 -8.91
CA LEU A 327 11.97 17.38 -9.09
C LEU A 327 13.29 17.13 -8.34
N LEU A 328 13.22 16.62 -7.11
CA LEU A 328 14.41 16.24 -6.35
C LEU A 328 15.21 15.16 -7.08
N LEU A 329 14.57 14.11 -7.59
CA LEU A 329 15.26 13.07 -8.37
C LEU A 329 15.87 13.62 -9.65
N ILE A 330 15.22 14.57 -10.35
CA ILE A 330 15.78 15.23 -11.53
C ILE A 330 17.05 16.01 -11.16
N VAL A 331 16.99 16.84 -10.12
CA VAL A 331 18.15 17.61 -9.62
C VAL A 331 19.29 16.67 -9.23
N TRP A 332 18.99 15.58 -8.54
CA TRP A 332 20.01 14.60 -8.14
C TRP A 332 20.59 13.80 -9.31
N ASN A 333 19.78 13.44 -10.30
CA ASN A 333 20.27 12.87 -11.55
C ASN A 333 21.24 13.82 -12.26
N MET A 334 20.90 15.11 -12.35
CA MET A 334 21.78 16.11 -12.97
C MET A 334 23.10 16.26 -12.18
N ARG A 335 23.04 16.30 -10.85
CA ARG A 335 24.23 16.32 -10.00
C ARG A 335 25.09 15.07 -10.19
N TYR A 336 24.49 13.89 -10.24
CA TYR A 336 25.19 12.63 -10.49
C TYR A 336 25.88 12.63 -11.87
N LEU A 337 25.20 13.10 -12.92
CA LEU A 337 25.76 13.19 -14.27
C LEU A 337 26.89 14.23 -14.38
N ARG A 338 26.78 15.36 -13.66
CA ARG A 338 27.81 16.41 -13.65
C ARG A 338 29.05 15.99 -12.88
N ASN A 339 28.87 15.25 -11.80
CA ASN A 339 29.95 14.82 -10.91
C ASN A 339 30.38 13.38 -11.21
N ARG A 340 30.50 12.97 -12.50
CA ARG A 340 30.88 11.62 -12.95
C ARG A 340 32.25 11.20 -12.42
N GLY A 341 32.27 10.79 -11.16
CA GLY A 341 33.33 10.15 -10.42
C GLY A 341 32.64 9.26 -9.38
N PRO A 342 32.95 7.96 -9.30
CA PRO A 342 32.16 6.98 -8.55
C PRO A 342 32.05 7.24 -7.03
N ASN A 343 32.84 8.17 -6.47
CA ASN A 343 32.99 8.38 -5.04
C ASN A 343 32.54 9.76 -4.51
N ASN A 344 32.09 10.70 -5.35
CA ASN A 344 31.89 12.09 -4.90
C ASN A 344 30.46 12.48 -4.49
N LEU A 345 29.46 11.59 -4.66
CA LEU A 345 28.07 11.92 -4.36
C LEU A 345 27.52 11.01 -3.26
N SER A 346 27.27 11.58 -2.07
CA SER A 346 26.63 10.84 -0.98
C SER A 346 25.16 10.57 -1.31
N VAL A 347 24.71 9.32 -1.13
CA VAL A 347 23.29 8.92 -1.29
C VAL A 347 22.43 9.40 -0.12
N ARG A 348 23.02 9.58 1.07
CA ARG A 348 22.27 9.83 2.31
C ARG A 348 21.29 11.00 2.22
N PRO A 349 21.66 12.20 1.72
CA PRO A 349 20.71 13.31 1.68
C PRO A 349 19.49 13.04 0.79
N LEU A 350 19.69 12.40 -0.37
CA LEU A 350 18.58 12.02 -1.24
C LEU A 350 17.73 10.92 -0.62
N ALA A 351 18.35 9.92 0.03
CA ALA A 351 17.64 8.85 0.71
C ALA A 351 16.82 9.38 1.90
N THR A 352 17.33 10.36 2.66
CA THR A 352 16.60 11.03 3.74
C THR A 352 15.37 11.74 3.19
N MET A 353 15.53 12.56 2.15
CA MET A 353 14.41 13.29 1.56
C MET A 353 13.38 12.34 0.95
N SER A 354 13.83 11.30 0.23
CA SER A 354 12.95 10.27 -0.35
C SER A 354 12.17 9.53 0.74
N PHE A 355 12.83 9.16 1.84
CA PHE A 355 12.21 8.49 2.97
C PHE A 355 11.12 9.37 3.62
N LEU A 356 11.45 10.62 3.94
CA LEU A 356 10.51 11.55 4.59
C LEU A 356 9.31 11.86 3.69
N ILE A 357 9.54 12.09 2.39
CA ILE A 357 8.46 12.34 1.44
C ILE A 357 7.57 11.09 1.29
N ALA A 358 8.16 9.90 1.16
CA ALA A 358 7.39 8.66 1.06
C ALA A 358 6.56 8.41 2.34
N LEU A 359 7.10 8.66 3.54
CA LEU A 359 6.34 8.57 4.79
C LEU A 359 5.15 9.54 4.81
N ALA A 360 5.38 10.79 4.44
CA ALA A 360 4.33 11.82 4.41
C ALA A 360 3.23 11.49 3.39
N ILE A 361 3.61 11.04 2.18
CA ILE A 361 2.65 10.57 1.18
C ILE A 361 1.85 9.38 1.72
N GLY A 362 2.52 8.41 2.35
CA GLY A 362 1.85 7.24 2.91
C GLY A 362 0.82 7.60 3.98
N TYR A 363 1.13 8.55 4.86
CA TYR A 363 0.19 9.00 5.89
C TYR A 363 -1.00 9.78 5.32
N ILE A 364 -0.73 10.71 4.40
CA ILE A 364 -1.78 11.45 3.68
C ILE A 364 -2.70 10.49 2.93
N MET A 365 -2.14 9.42 2.34
CA MET A 365 -2.96 8.42 1.65
C MET A 365 -3.89 7.64 2.58
N MET A 366 -3.50 7.34 3.82
CA MET A 366 -4.43 6.72 4.78
C MET A 366 -5.62 7.65 5.05
N ILE A 367 -5.37 8.96 5.20
CA ILE A 367 -6.44 9.95 5.37
C ILE A 367 -7.34 10.00 4.13
N VAL A 368 -6.75 10.03 2.93
CA VAL A 368 -7.51 10.06 1.67
C VAL A 368 -8.38 8.80 1.51
N LEU A 369 -7.85 7.61 1.84
CA LEU A 369 -8.60 6.35 1.79
C LEU A 369 -9.76 6.35 2.78
N LEU A 370 -9.55 6.79 4.02
CA LEU A 370 -10.63 6.92 4.98
C LEU A 370 -11.72 7.90 4.52
N LEU A 371 -11.32 9.04 3.94
CA LEU A 371 -12.27 10.01 3.40
C LEU A 371 -13.04 9.45 2.20
N HIS A 372 -12.41 8.58 1.41
CA HIS A 372 -13.03 7.87 0.30
C HIS A 372 -14.06 6.85 0.80
N GLU A 373 -13.69 5.97 1.74
CA GLU A 373 -14.60 5.01 2.39
C GLU A 373 -15.75 5.72 3.11
N GLY A 374 -15.49 6.86 3.76
CA GLY A 374 -16.50 7.66 4.44
C GLY A 374 -17.54 8.30 3.50
N VAL A 375 -17.24 8.44 2.22
CA VAL A 375 -18.20 8.85 1.18
C VAL A 375 -19.03 7.64 0.73
N ASP A 376 -18.41 6.48 0.55
CA ASP A 376 -19.07 5.29 0.00
C ASP A 376 -20.02 4.59 1.00
N HIS A 377 -19.74 4.64 2.31
CA HIS A 377 -20.53 3.93 3.35
C HIS A 377 -21.70 4.72 3.96
N VAL A 378 -22.03 5.91 3.46
CA VAL A 378 -23.19 6.70 3.93
C VAL A 378 -24.25 6.93 2.83
N LEU A 379 -24.03 6.33 1.66
CA LEU A 379 -25.07 6.05 0.66
C LEU A 379 -25.76 4.72 0.99
#